data_AF-A7RGX0-F1
#
_entry.id   AF-A7RGX0-F1
#
_cell.length_a   1.000
_cell.length_b   1.000
_cell.length_c   1.000
_cell.angle_alpha   90.00
_cell.angle_beta   90.00
_cell.angle_gamma   90.00
#
_symmetry.space_group_name_H-M   'P 1'
#
loop_
_entity.id
_entity.type
_entity.pdbx_description
1 polymer ?
#
loop_
_entity_poly.entity_id
_entity_poly.type
_entity_poly.pdbx_seq_one_letter_code
_entity_poly.pdbx_strand_id
1 'polypeptide(L)'
;MSQRTKREVVTKLKHDQYTPGTNPIEWESWIRGKREEPPTHEEIIARINKQITLKDRIQQVEKKEDERRAKEHAEGLVHVGNNATSAKPVGHASAPVYKDLNMKPQASTTSKGFQPGAWTP
;
A
#
# COMPACT_ATOMS: atom_id res chain seq x y z
N MET A 1 -34.26 18.76 -17.97
CA MET A 1 -33.19 17.74 -17.98
C MET A 1 -31.96 18.38 -18.60
N SER A 2 -30.85 18.52 -17.86
CA SER A 2 -29.62 19.12 -18.41
C SER A 2 -29.01 18.15 -19.43
N GLN A 3 -28.91 18.56 -20.69
CA GLN A 3 -28.26 17.75 -21.72
C GLN A 3 -26.75 17.80 -21.48
N ARG A 4 -26.14 16.64 -21.24
CA ARG A 4 -24.68 16.52 -21.17
C ARG A 4 -24.12 16.59 -22.59
N THR A 5 -23.09 17.40 -22.77
CA THR A 5 -22.32 17.47 -24.02
C THR A 5 -21.75 16.10 -24.34
N LYS A 6 -22.08 15.56 -25.52
CA LYS A 6 -21.49 14.31 -26.01
C LYS A 6 -20.05 14.57 -26.45
N ARG A 7 -19.11 13.74 -25.99
CA ARG A 7 -17.67 13.84 -26.27
C ARG A 7 -17.20 12.46 -26.73
N GLU A 8 -16.46 12.39 -27.84
CA GLU A 8 -15.99 11.13 -28.44
C GLU A 8 -14.50 11.19 -28.77
N VAL A 9 -13.86 10.02 -28.86
CA VAL A 9 -12.45 9.89 -29.24
C VAL A 9 -12.35 8.95 -30.42
N VAL A 10 -11.75 9.43 -31.50
CA VAL A 10 -11.47 8.63 -32.69
C VAL A 10 -10.02 8.15 -32.60
N THR A 11 -9.83 6.85 -32.41
CA THR A 11 -8.51 6.22 -32.38
C THR A 11 -8.20 5.52 -33.68
N LYS A 12 -6.91 5.50 -34.08
CA LYS A 12 -6.43 4.67 -35.20
C LYS A 12 -6.22 3.20 -34.82
N LEU A 13 -6.36 2.86 -33.54
CA LEU A 13 -6.24 1.49 -33.06
C LEU A 13 -7.40 0.63 -33.58
N LYS A 14 -7.10 -0.64 -33.82
CA LYS A 14 -8.16 -1.63 -34.08
C LYS A 14 -8.95 -1.88 -32.78
N HIS A 15 -10.18 -2.37 -32.93
CA HIS A 15 -11.09 -2.58 -31.79
C HIS A 15 -10.51 -3.53 -30.73
N ASP A 16 -9.79 -4.56 -31.15
CA ASP A 16 -9.11 -5.56 -30.32
C ASP A 16 -7.89 -5.00 -29.57
N GLN A 17 -7.28 -3.93 -30.08
CA GLN A 17 -6.11 -3.29 -29.48
C GLN A 17 -6.51 -2.21 -28.48
N TYR A 18 -7.79 -1.83 -28.43
CA TYR A 18 -8.26 -0.84 -27.49
C TYR A 18 -8.41 -1.45 -26.10
N THR A 19 -7.55 -1.03 -25.18
CA THR A 19 -7.70 -1.35 -23.75
C THR A 19 -8.23 -0.15 -22.96
N PRO A 20 -9.13 -0.35 -21.98
CA PRO A 20 -9.46 0.70 -21.02
C PRO A 20 -8.18 1.24 -20.35
N GLY A 21 -8.02 2.56 -20.29
CA GLY A 21 -6.80 3.21 -19.78
C GLY A 21 -5.72 3.51 -20.82
N THR A 22 -5.97 3.22 -22.11
CA THR A 22 -5.08 3.66 -23.21
C THR A 22 -5.05 5.18 -23.34
N ASN A 23 -6.17 5.85 -23.04
CA ASN A 23 -6.28 7.30 -23.12
C ASN A 23 -5.61 7.97 -21.92
N PRO A 24 -4.90 9.11 -22.10
CA PRO A 24 -4.40 9.86 -20.96
C PRO A 24 -5.54 10.26 -20.02
N ILE A 25 -5.26 10.28 -18.71
CA ILE A 25 -6.27 10.47 -17.67
C ILE A 25 -6.95 11.85 -17.76
N GLU A 26 -6.24 12.85 -18.28
CA GLU A 26 -6.75 14.20 -18.51
C GLU A 26 -7.84 14.19 -19.59
N TRP A 27 -7.60 13.45 -20.68
CA TRP A 27 -8.58 13.22 -21.73
C TRP A 27 -9.76 12.41 -21.23
N GLU A 28 -9.54 11.34 -20.47
CA GLU A 28 -10.64 10.58 -19.86
C GLU A 28 -11.52 11.45 -18.94
N SER A 29 -10.91 12.34 -18.16
CA SER A 29 -11.63 13.24 -17.26
C SER A 29 -12.50 14.22 -18.03
N TRP A 30 -11.99 14.75 -19.16
CA TRP A 30 -12.77 15.60 -20.04
C TRP A 30 -13.89 14.82 -20.74
N ILE A 31 -13.63 13.65 -21.32
CA ILE A 31 -14.67 12.85 -22.01
C ILE A 31 -15.81 12.47 -21.06
N ARG A 32 -15.47 12.13 -19.81
CA ARG A 32 -16.45 11.80 -18.76
C ARG A 32 -17.22 13.00 -18.22
N GLY A 33 -16.90 14.22 -18.66
CA GLY A 33 -17.55 15.45 -18.19
C GLY A 33 -17.15 15.89 -16.79
N LYS A 34 -16.02 15.40 -16.26
CA LYS A 34 -15.48 15.89 -14.97
C LYS A 34 -14.79 17.25 -15.11
N ARG A 35 -14.31 17.56 -16.32
CA ARG A 35 -13.67 18.83 -16.69
C ARG A 35 -14.47 19.46 -17.82
N GLU A 36 -14.67 20.78 -17.80
CA GLU A 36 -15.37 21.47 -18.89
C GLU A 36 -14.47 21.65 -20.13
N GLU A 37 -13.24 22.08 -19.90
CA GLU A 37 -12.27 22.38 -20.95
C GLU A 37 -11.38 21.17 -21.29
N PRO A 38 -11.05 20.96 -22.58
CA PRO A 38 -10.13 19.89 -22.99
C PRO A 38 -8.73 20.16 -22.43
N PRO A 39 -7.93 19.11 -22.17
CA PRO A 39 -6.56 19.29 -21.68
C PRO A 39 -5.68 19.99 -22.71
N THR A 40 -4.75 20.80 -22.23
CA THR A 40 -3.78 21.51 -23.08
C THR A 40 -2.60 20.59 -23.40
N HIS A 41 -1.98 20.78 -24.57
CA HIS A 41 -0.82 19.97 -24.97
C HIS A 41 0.34 20.07 -23.95
N GLU A 42 0.58 21.27 -23.41
CA GLU A 42 1.58 21.51 -22.37
C GLU A 42 1.30 20.74 -21.08
N GLU A 43 0.04 20.61 -20.67
CA GLU A 43 -0.34 19.82 -19.49
C GLU A 43 0.01 18.34 -19.67
N ILE A 44 -0.24 17.81 -20.88
CA ILE A 44 0.11 16.42 -21.22
C ILE A 44 1.63 16.21 -21.18
N ILE A 45 2.41 17.13 -21.76
CA ILE A 45 3.88 17.07 -21.72
C ILE A 45 4.38 17.16 -20.28
N ALA A 46 3.88 18.10 -19.49
CA ALA A 46 4.29 18.29 -18.11
C ALA A 46 4.04 17.03 -17.27
N ARG A 47 2.90 16.37 -17.48
CA ARG A 47 2.57 15.09 -16.86
C ARG A 47 3.55 13.99 -17.26
N ILE A 48 3.88 13.87 -18.54
CA ILE A 48 4.86 12.88 -19.04
C ILE A 48 6.23 13.12 -18.41
N ASN A 49 6.70 14.37 -18.39
CA ASN A 49 7.98 14.74 -17.77
C ASN A 49 8.00 14.43 -16.26
N LYS A 50 6.89 14.69 -15.56
CA LYS A 50 6.73 14.32 -14.14
C LYS A 50 6.84 12.81 -13.93
N GLN A 51 6.25 12.00 -14.80
CA GLN A 51 6.35 10.54 -14.71
C GLN A 51 7.78 10.05 -14.95
N ILE A 52 8.48 10.59 -15.95
CA ILE A 52 9.88 10.26 -16.24
C ILE A 52 10.77 10.60 -15.04
N THR A 53 10.70 11.83 -14.56
CA THR A 53 11.51 12.29 -13.41
C THR A 53 11.21 11.49 -12.13
N LEU A 54 9.96 11.10 -11.91
CA LEU A 54 9.59 10.26 -10.77
C LEU A 54 10.23 8.87 -10.88
N LYS A 55 10.18 8.25 -12.06
CA LYS A 55 10.79 6.94 -12.32
C LYS A 55 12.29 6.97 -12.05
N ASP A 56 12.99 8.00 -12.53
CA ASP A 56 14.43 8.15 -12.30
C ASP A 56 14.75 8.30 -10.81
N ARG A 57 13.95 9.09 -10.08
CA ARG A 57 14.11 9.24 -8.62
C ARG A 57 13.87 7.95 -7.87
N ILE A 58 12.86 7.17 -8.26
CA ILE A 58 12.58 5.86 -7.65
C ILE A 58 13.80 4.95 -7.79
N GLN A 59 14.37 4.85 -9.00
CA GLN A 59 15.57 4.04 -9.24
C GLN A 59 16.78 4.49 -8.41
N GLN A 60 16.96 5.81 -8.26
CA GLN A 60 18.04 6.35 -7.43
C GLN A 60 17.84 6.01 -5.94
N VAL A 61 16.61 6.11 -5.44
CA VAL A 61 16.28 5.77 -4.05
C VAL A 61 16.45 4.26 -3.81
N GLU A 62 15.96 3.41 -4.72
CA GLU A 62 16.13 1.96 -4.65
C GLU A 62 17.61 1.57 -4.57
N LYS A 63 18.45 2.13 -5.46
CA LYS A 63 19.89 1.88 -5.45
C LYS A 63 20.53 2.30 -4.11
N LYS A 64 20.18 3.48 -3.60
CA LYS A 64 20.70 3.97 -2.32
C LYS A 64 20.27 3.09 -1.14
N GLU A 65 19.03 2.61 -1.16
CA GLU A 65 18.50 1.70 -0.15
C GLU A 65 19.19 0.33 -0.20
N ASP A 66 19.47 -0.19 -1.39
CA ASP A 66 20.20 -1.45 -1.55
C ASP A 66 21.66 -1.32 -1.07
N GLU A 67 22.33 -0.20 -1.36
CA GLU A 67 23.65 0.10 -0.81
C GLU A 67 23.64 0.22 0.73
N ARG A 68 22.61 0.88 1.30
CA ARG A 68 22.43 0.96 2.76
C ARG A 68 22.23 -0.43 3.36
N ARG A 69 21.34 -1.23 2.78
CA ARG A 69 21.05 -2.61 3.24
C ARG A 69 22.29 -3.49 3.15
N ALA A 70 23.11 -3.35 2.11
CA ALA A 70 24.37 -4.07 1.96
C ALA A 70 25.38 -3.71 3.06
N LYS A 71 25.49 -2.42 3.42
CA LYS A 71 26.34 -1.97 4.53
C LYS A 71 25.86 -2.50 5.88
N GLU A 72 24.57 -2.39 6.17
CA GLU A 72 23.97 -2.90 7.41
C GLU A 72 24.14 -4.42 7.56
N HIS A 73 24.08 -5.15 6.45
CA HIS A 73 24.39 -6.58 6.43
C HIS A 73 25.87 -6.84 6.73
N ALA A 74 26.79 -6.08 6.12
CA ALA A 74 28.23 -6.20 6.37
C ALA A 74 28.61 -5.86 7.83
N GLU A 75 27.92 -4.89 8.43
CA GLU A 75 28.08 -4.48 9.83
C GLU A 75 27.37 -5.43 10.82
N GLY A 76 26.67 -6.47 10.33
CA GLY A 76 25.95 -7.44 11.16
C GLY A 76 24.71 -6.88 11.86
N LEU A 77 24.26 -5.68 11.46
CA LEU A 77 23.10 -4.99 12.04
C LEU A 77 21.77 -5.58 11.57
N VAL A 78 21.79 -6.40 10.50
CA VAL A 78 20.62 -7.09 9.95
C VAL A 78 20.99 -8.56 9.68
N HIS A 79 20.37 -9.48 10.42
CA HIS A 79 20.56 -10.92 10.20
C HIS A 79 19.89 -11.35 8.89
N VAL A 80 20.68 -11.62 7.84
CA VAL A 80 20.22 -12.39 6.69
C VAL A 80 20.42 -13.86 7.00
N GLY A 81 19.37 -14.45 7.56
CA GLY A 81 19.31 -15.88 7.77
C GLY A 81 17.87 -16.29 8.01
N ASN A 82 17.50 -17.44 7.44
CA ASN A 82 16.25 -18.18 7.69
C ASN A 82 16.09 -18.54 9.18
N ASN A 83 17.14 -18.29 9.96
CA ASN A 83 17.18 -18.23 11.39
C ASN A 83 16.61 -16.87 11.81
N ALA A 84 15.33 -16.64 11.51
CA ALA A 84 14.53 -15.83 12.38
C ALA A 84 14.59 -16.54 13.74
N THR A 85 15.62 -16.26 14.52
CA THR A 85 15.55 -16.37 15.97
C THR A 85 14.41 -15.44 16.28
N SER A 86 13.20 -16.00 16.31
CA SER A 86 11.99 -15.35 16.74
C SER A 86 12.43 -14.74 18.06
N ALA A 87 12.68 -13.43 18.05
CA ALA A 87 12.83 -12.68 19.27
C ALA A 87 11.46 -12.89 19.88
N LYS A 88 11.37 -13.90 20.75
CA LYS A 88 10.15 -14.18 21.51
C LYS A 88 9.81 -12.81 22.05
N PRO A 89 8.66 -12.22 21.69
CA PRO A 89 8.32 -10.95 22.27
C PRO A 89 8.47 -11.15 23.78
N VAL A 90 9.21 -10.28 24.44
CA VAL A 90 9.32 -10.26 25.91
C VAL A 90 8.47 -9.08 26.33
N GLY A 91 7.18 -9.19 26.08
CA GLY A 91 6.20 -8.12 26.29
C GLY A 91 4.83 -8.66 26.65
N HIS A 92 3.83 -7.78 26.76
CA HIS A 92 2.47 -8.17 27.17
C HIS A 92 1.79 -9.15 26.20
N ALA A 93 2.18 -9.12 24.91
CA ALA A 93 1.69 -10.03 23.86
C ALA A 93 2.23 -11.47 23.95
N SER A 94 3.15 -11.72 24.87
CA SER A 94 3.83 -13.01 25.10
C SER A 94 3.26 -13.73 26.32
N ALA A 95 2.26 -13.13 26.96
CA ALA A 95 1.46 -13.81 27.96
C ALA A 95 0.88 -15.10 27.37
N PRO A 96 0.88 -16.21 28.12
CA PRO A 96 0.28 -17.45 27.64
C PRO A 96 -1.19 -17.20 27.30
N VAL A 97 -1.61 -17.61 26.09
CA VAL A 97 -3.02 -17.58 25.70
C VAL A 97 -3.77 -18.52 26.64
N TYR A 98 -4.55 -17.94 27.55
CA TYR A 98 -5.30 -18.68 28.56
C TYR A 98 -6.44 -19.46 27.89
N LYS A 99 -6.22 -20.76 27.63
CA LYS A 99 -7.16 -21.70 26.99
C LYS A 99 -7.87 -22.61 28.01
N ASP A 100 -8.10 -22.14 29.23
CA ASP A 100 -8.90 -22.92 30.16
C ASP A 100 -10.39 -22.77 29.79
N LEU A 101 -11.02 -23.88 29.39
CA LEU A 101 -12.44 -23.97 29.05
C LEU A 101 -13.37 -23.69 30.25
N ASN A 102 -12.81 -23.65 31.47
CA ASN A 102 -13.51 -23.35 32.71
C ASN A 102 -13.23 -21.91 33.19
N MET A 103 -13.43 -20.91 32.32
CA MET A 103 -13.32 -19.51 32.74
C MET A 103 -14.41 -19.18 33.77
N LYS A 104 -14.00 -18.78 34.98
CA LYS A 104 -14.93 -18.32 36.02
C LYS A 104 -15.42 -16.90 35.66
N PRO A 105 -16.64 -16.50 36.06
CA PRO A 105 -17.16 -15.16 35.78
C PRO A 105 -16.37 -14.04 36.48
N GLN A 106 -15.72 -14.34 37.60
CA GLN A 106 -14.89 -13.37 38.33
C GLN A 106 -13.40 -13.62 38.11
N ALA A 107 -12.64 -12.53 38.01
CA ALA A 107 -11.18 -12.60 37.98
C ALA A 107 -10.65 -13.13 39.31
N SER A 108 -9.62 -13.98 39.25
CA SER A 108 -9.01 -14.58 40.43
C SER A 108 -7.50 -14.39 40.41
N THR A 109 -6.93 -13.94 41.52
CA THR A 109 -5.48 -13.85 41.70
C THR A 109 -5.04 -14.99 42.60
N THR A 110 -4.32 -15.97 42.04
CA THR A 110 -3.66 -17.03 42.83
C THR A 110 -2.18 -16.69 42.96
N SER A 111 -1.45 -17.32 43.88
CA SER A 111 0.01 -17.17 44.05
C SER A 111 0.85 -17.43 42.78
N LYS A 112 0.26 -18.04 41.75
CA LYS A 112 0.86 -18.31 40.44
C LYS A 112 0.50 -17.30 39.33
N GLY A 113 -0.36 -16.32 39.58
CA GLY A 113 -0.72 -15.27 38.60
C GLY A 113 -2.17 -14.83 38.63
N PHE A 114 -2.47 -13.81 37.81
CA PHE A 114 -3.82 -13.28 37.60
C PHE A 114 -4.56 -14.08 36.51
N GLN A 115 -5.79 -14.48 36.80
CA GLN A 115 -6.71 -15.14 35.86
C GLN A 115 -7.86 -14.18 35.55
N PRO A 116 -8.03 -13.74 34.28
CA PRO A 116 -9.13 -12.88 33.90
C PRO A 116 -10.46 -13.66 33.95
N GLY A 117 -11.53 -12.98 34.41
CA GLY A 117 -12.88 -13.53 34.40
C GLY A 117 -13.49 -13.52 32.99
N ALA A 118 -14.48 -14.37 32.75
CA ALA A 118 -15.26 -14.35 31.52
C ALA A 118 -16.11 -13.08 31.45
N TRP A 119 -15.97 -12.30 30.37
CA TRP A 119 -16.83 -11.16 30.09
C TRP A 119 -18.00 -11.60 29.20
N THR A 120 -19.22 -11.31 29.63
CA THR A 120 -20.45 -11.47 28.82
C THR A 120 -20.89 -10.09 28.33
N PRO A 121 -21.04 -9.85 27.01
CA PRO A 121 -21.52 -8.59 26.46
C PRO A 121 -22.93 -8.23 26.92
#